data_AF-A0A3G3JX38-F1
#
_entry.id   AF-A0A3G3JX38-F1
#
_cell.length_a   1.000
_cell.length_b   1.000
_cell.length_c   1.000
_cell.angle_alpha   90.00
_cell.angle_beta   90.00
_cell.angle_gamma   90.00
#
_symmetry.space_group_name_H-M   'P 1'
#
loop_
_entity.id
_entity.type
_entity.pdbx_description
1 polymer ?
#
loop_
_entity_poly.entity_id
_entity_poly.type
_entity_poly.pdbx_seq_one_letter_code
_entity_poly.pdbx_strand_id
1 'polypeptide(L)' 'MNCVMKQDIYIVDKDFTWTYIVTHESILGPYYCRR' A
#
# COMPACT_ATOMS: atom_id res chain seq x y z
N MET A 1 26.79 -4.41 0.69
CA MET A 1 25.72 -3.51 1.18
C MET A 1 24.51 -3.72 0.27
N ASN A 2 23.65 -4.69 0.57
CA ASN A 2 22.42 -4.90 -0.23
C ASN A 2 21.32 -4.02 0.36
N CYS A 3 21.16 -2.83 -0.22
CA CYS A 3 20.07 -1.93 0.13
C CYS A 3 18.79 -2.50 -0.49
N VAL A 4 18.00 -3.26 0.29
CA VAL A 4 16.69 -3.74 -0.17
C VAL A 4 15.75 -2.53 -0.17
N MET A 5 15.38 -2.07 -1.36
CA MET A 5 14.42 -0.99 -1.53
C MET A 5 13.05 -1.48 -1.06
N LYS A 6 12.59 -0.93 0.06
CA LYS A 6 11.24 -1.12 0.59
C LYS A 6 10.28 -0.17 -0.11
N GLN A 7 9.20 -0.70 -0.70
CA GLN A 7 8.22 0.10 -1.43
C GLN A 7 6.80 -0.36 -1.10
N ASP A 8 5.90 0.61 -0.99
CA ASP A 8 4.47 0.37 -0.84
C ASP A 8 3.76 0.44 -2.21
N ILE A 9 2.73 -0.38 -2.38
CA ILE A 9 1.89 -0.39 -3.58
C ILE A 9 0.54 0.23 -3.23
N TYR A 10 0.18 1.28 -3.97
CA TYR A 10 -1.10 1.97 -3.84
C TYR A 10 -2.00 1.60 -5.01
N ILE A 11 -3.15 1.00 -4.71
CA ILE A 11 -4.20 0.71 -5.68
C ILE A 11 -5.35 1.65 -5.34
N VAL A 12 -5.70 2.52 -6.29
CA VAL A 12 -6.76 3.51 -6.16
C VAL A 12 -7.79 3.30 -7.25
N ASP A 13 -9.06 3.56 -6.98
CA ASP A 13 -10.02 3.74 -8.07
C ASP A 13 -9.81 5.09 -8.75
N LYS A 14 -10.36 5.18 -9.95
CA LYS A 14 -10.22 6.35 -10.83
C LYS A 14 -10.73 7.63 -10.20
N ASP A 15 -11.76 7.52 -9.37
CA ASP A 15 -12.44 8.66 -8.75
C ASP A 15 -11.98 8.89 -7.30
N PHE A 16 -10.97 8.15 -6.84
CA PHE A 16 -10.40 8.22 -5.48
C PHE A 16 -11.45 8.07 -4.37
N THR A 17 -12.43 7.19 -4.58
CA THR A 17 -13.47 6.81 -3.62
C THR A 17 -13.00 5.74 -2.63
N TRP A 18 -12.03 4.91 -3.01
CA TRP A 18 -11.37 3.93 -2.17
C TRP A 18 -9.88 3.78 -2.50
N THR A 19 -9.13 3.26 -1.53
CA THR A 19 -7.70 2.99 -1.67
C THR A 19 -7.36 1.69 -0.95
N TYR A 20 -6.56 0.86 -1.60
CA TYR A 20 -5.99 -0.35 -1.05
C TYR A 20 -4.47 -0.25 -1.07
N ILE A 21 -3.84 -0.48 0.06
CA ILE A 21 -2.40 -0.30 0.25
C ILE A 21 -1.78 -1.62 0.65
N VAL A 22 -0.81 -2.08 -0.15
CA VAL A 22 0.08 -3.19 0.25
C VAL A 22 1.37 -2.56 0.75
N THR A 23 1.59 -2.64 2.06
CA THR A 23 2.80 -2.11 2.69
C THR A 23 3.96 -3.10 2.59
N HIS A 24 5.18 -2.58 2.55
CA HIS A 24 6.41 -3.37 2.69
C HIS A 24 6.64 -3.92 4.10
N GLU A 25 5.87 -3.47 5.09
CA GLU A 25 5.96 -3.92 6.47
C GLU A 25 5.19 -5.23 6.66
N SER A 26 5.87 -6.38 6.58
CA SER A 26 5.24 -7.71 6.58
C SER A 26 4.41 -8.04 7.83
N ILE A 27 4.60 -7.28 8.92
CA ILE A 27 3.85 -7.42 10.18
C ILE A 27 2.56 -6.60 10.20
N LEU A 28 2.42 -5.65 9.27
CA LEU A 28 1.24 -4.83 9.10
C LEU A 28 0.53 -5.34 7.84
N GLY A 29 -0.69 -5.85 8.02
CA GLY A 29 -1.50 -6.32 6.91
C GLY A 29 -1.83 -5.18 5.92
N PRO A 30 -2.40 -5.50 4.76
CA PRO A 30 -2.82 -4.46 3.82
C PRO A 30 -3.90 -3.57 4.41
N TYR A 31 -3.89 -2.30 4.02
CA TYR A 31 -4.89 -1.32 4.46
C TYR A 31 -5.96 -1.13 3.40
N TYR A 32 -7.21 -0.99 3.84
CA TYR A 32 -8.32 -0.59 2.99
C TYR A 32 -8.97 0.65 3.59
N CYS A 33 -9.06 1.70 2.78
CA CYS A 33 -9.69 2.97 3.12
C CYS A 33 -10.78 3.28 2.10
N ARG A 34 -11.91 3.79 2.57
CA ARG A 34 -13.00 4.31 1.75
C ARG A 34 -13.46 5.64 2.34
N ARG A 35 -13.84 6.58 1.49
CA ARG A 35 -14.44 7.86 1.91
C ARG A 35 -15.81 7.66 2.56
#